data_AF-A0A6P5X2C6-F1
#
_entry.id   AF-A0A6P5X2C6-F1
#
_cell.length_a   1.000
_cell.length_b   1.000
_cell.length_c   1.000
_cell.angle_alpha   90.00
_cell.angle_beta   90.00
_cell.angle_gamma   90.00
#
_symmetry.space_group_name_H-M   'P 1'
#
loop_
_entity.id
_entity.type
_entity.pdbx_description
1 polymer ?
#
loop_
_entity_poly.entity_id
_entity_poly.type
_entity_poly.pdbx_seq_one_letter_code
_entity_poly.pdbx_strand_id
1 'polypeptide(L)'
;MFFHESRNLQWQFDRNLSYCWIAVPAGRFTAAIATTDACDSNAALLASGDLRALDPIFKIYGQRRAFSGPIITVKVFEDNVLVRQLLESRGEGRVLVIDGGGSTRCALVGGNLAESAHNMGWAGIVVNGCIRDVDEINACDIGVRALGSNPLKSNKKGVGDKHVPVHIAGTLIHYGEWLYADSDGILISKTELSI
;
A
#
# COMPACT_ATOMS: atom_id res chain seq x y z
N MET A 1 22.00 -26.61 26.73
CA MET A 1 21.67 -27.13 25.39
C MET A 1 20.15 -27.08 25.25
N PHE A 2 19.61 -25.96 24.77
CA PHE A 2 18.26 -25.86 24.21
C PHE A 2 18.32 -24.76 23.16
N PHE A 3 18.08 -25.14 21.91
CA PHE A 3 18.14 -24.30 20.72
C PHE A 3 16.81 -23.57 20.53
N HIS A 4 16.88 -22.26 20.33
CA HIS A 4 16.30 -21.48 19.23
C HIS A 4 14.89 -21.84 18.72
N GLU A 5 13.91 -20.97 18.99
CA GLU A 5 13.07 -20.32 17.96
C GLU A 5 12.13 -19.28 18.59
N SER A 6 12.44 -18.01 18.41
CA SER A 6 11.56 -16.89 18.76
C SER A 6 11.77 -15.80 17.73
N ARG A 7 11.08 -15.90 16.59
CA ARG A 7 10.99 -14.82 15.61
C ARG A 7 9.56 -14.74 15.11
N ASN A 8 9.06 -13.51 15.00
CA ASN A 8 7.77 -13.09 14.42
C ASN A 8 6.62 -12.81 15.42
N LEU A 9 6.89 -12.05 16.48
CA LEU A 9 5.86 -11.34 17.23
C LEU A 9 6.19 -9.85 17.24
N GLN A 10 5.29 -9.02 16.74
CA GLN A 10 5.37 -7.55 16.82
C GLN A 10 4.34 -7.07 17.84
N TRP A 11 4.80 -6.23 18.77
CA TRP A 11 4.04 -5.84 19.96
C TRP A 11 3.48 -4.43 19.81
N GLN A 12 2.17 -4.25 19.99
CA GLN A 12 1.51 -2.94 19.91
C GLN A 12 0.99 -2.53 21.30
N PHE A 13 1.18 -1.27 21.68
CA PHE A 13 0.77 -0.73 23.00
C PHE A 13 -0.58 0.00 22.88
N ASP A 14 -1.63 -0.55 23.50
CA ASP A 14 -2.94 0.10 23.61
C ASP A 14 -3.05 0.81 24.98
N ARG A 15 -3.36 2.11 24.98
CA ARG A 15 -3.38 2.95 26.19
C ARG A 15 -4.69 2.86 26.99
N ASN A 16 -5.71 2.13 26.52
CA ASN A 16 -7.06 2.20 27.10
C ASN A 16 -7.63 0.91 27.70
N LEU A 17 -6.90 -0.21 27.72
CA LEU A 17 -7.41 -1.46 28.29
C LEU A 17 -6.33 -2.16 29.11
N SER A 18 -6.63 -2.40 30.38
CA SER A 18 -5.82 -3.20 31.29
C SER A 18 -5.52 -4.58 30.70
N TYR A 19 -4.25 -4.81 30.36
CA TYR A 19 -3.60 -6.10 30.11
C TYR A 19 -4.38 -7.11 29.25
N CYS A 20 -4.57 -6.81 27.96
CA CYS A 20 -4.93 -7.83 26.97
C CYS A 20 -3.87 -7.88 25.87
N TRP A 21 -3.04 -8.92 25.90
CA TRP A 21 -2.03 -9.18 24.87
C TRP A 21 -2.69 -9.87 23.68
N ILE A 22 -2.99 -9.12 22.61
CA ILE A 22 -3.47 -9.72 21.37
C ILE A 22 -2.24 -10.15 20.57
N ALA A 23 -1.98 -11.45 20.51
CA ALA A 23 -1.08 -12.01 19.51
C ALA A 23 -1.72 -11.83 18.13
N VAL A 24 -1.21 -10.88 17.35
CA VAL A 24 -1.53 -10.83 15.91
C VAL A 24 -0.70 -11.94 15.27
N PRO A 25 -1.31 -12.96 14.65
CA PRO A 25 -0.54 -13.94 13.90
C PRO A 25 0.25 -13.18 12.84
N ALA A 26 1.58 -13.32 12.85
CA ALA A 26 2.40 -12.87 11.75
C ALA A 26 1.81 -13.47 10.48
N GLY A 27 1.26 -12.62 9.61
CA GLY A 27 0.68 -13.05 8.35
C GLY A 27 1.68 -13.96 7.65
N ARG A 28 1.20 -15.10 7.11
CA ARG A 28 2.02 -15.92 6.22
C ARG A 28 2.60 -15.00 5.15
N PHE A 29 3.91 -14.78 5.19
CA PHE A 29 4.63 -14.19 4.08
C PHE A 29 4.58 -15.22 2.95
N THR A 30 3.58 -15.12 2.08
CA THR A 30 3.66 -15.73 0.75
C THR A 30 4.86 -15.10 0.05
N ALA A 31 5.68 -15.93 -0.60
CA ALA A 31 6.83 -15.42 -1.35
C ALA A 31 6.34 -14.35 -2.34
N ALA A 32 6.97 -13.18 -2.32
CA ALA A 32 6.57 -12.08 -3.18
C ALA A 32 6.75 -12.49 -4.65
N ILE A 33 5.69 -12.39 -5.44
CA ILE A 33 5.71 -12.62 -6.88
C ILE A 33 6.52 -11.49 -7.52
N ALA A 34 7.62 -11.81 -8.20
CA ALA A 34 8.38 -10.84 -8.97
C ALA A 34 7.55 -10.37 -10.17
N THR A 35 7.51 -9.06 -10.42
CA THR A 35 6.66 -8.50 -11.49
C THR A 35 7.13 -8.94 -12.88
N THR A 36 8.43 -9.12 -13.08
CA THR A 36 8.99 -9.66 -14.32
C THR A 36 8.51 -11.08 -14.58
N ASP A 37 8.59 -11.96 -13.59
CA ASP A 37 8.17 -13.35 -13.70
C ASP A 37 6.65 -13.46 -13.90
N ALA A 38 5.89 -12.58 -13.25
CA ALA A 38 4.45 -12.46 -13.45
C ALA A 38 4.11 -12.09 -14.90
N CYS A 39 4.83 -11.13 -15.50
CA CYS A 39 4.65 -10.77 -16.89
C CYS A 39 4.98 -11.93 -17.84
N ASP A 40 6.14 -12.56 -17.66
CA ASP A 40 6.63 -13.63 -18.53
C ASP A 40 5.72 -14.87 -18.48
N SER A 41 5.21 -15.20 -17.28
CA SER A 41 4.34 -16.36 -17.07
C SER A 41 2.87 -16.13 -17.44
N ASN A 42 2.44 -14.85 -17.59
CA ASN A 42 1.04 -14.49 -17.80
C ASN A 42 0.82 -13.62 -19.05
N ALA A 43 1.57 -13.87 -20.12
CA ALA A 43 1.48 -13.13 -21.38
C ALA A 43 0.04 -13.07 -21.96
N ALA A 44 -0.77 -14.12 -21.78
CA ALA A 44 -2.16 -14.13 -22.21
C ALA A 44 -3.03 -13.12 -21.44
N LEU A 45 -2.79 -12.95 -20.13
CA LEU A 45 -3.51 -11.96 -19.31
C LEU A 45 -3.09 -10.52 -19.63
N LEU A 46 -1.82 -10.32 -20.01
CA LEU A 46 -1.34 -9.04 -20.54
C LEU A 46 -2.06 -8.70 -21.84
N ALA A 47 -2.18 -9.66 -22.76
CA ALA A 47 -2.87 -9.46 -24.03
C ALA A 47 -4.38 -9.25 -23.88
N SER A 48 -5.03 -9.90 -22.90
CA SER A 48 -6.46 -9.69 -22.62
C SER A 48 -6.73 -8.39 -21.84
N GLY A 49 -5.71 -7.80 -21.24
CA GLY A 49 -5.83 -6.65 -20.34
C GLY A 49 -6.31 -7.02 -18.92
N ASP A 50 -6.37 -8.30 -18.57
CA ASP A 50 -6.67 -8.74 -17.20
C ASP A 50 -5.45 -8.61 -16.27
N LEU A 51 -4.24 -8.59 -16.83
CA LEU A 51 -2.99 -8.15 -16.18
C LEU A 51 -2.50 -6.88 -16.87
N ARG A 52 -2.16 -5.85 -16.10
CA ARG A 52 -1.84 -4.52 -16.63
C ARG A 52 -0.65 -3.93 -15.89
N ALA A 53 0.34 -3.42 -16.62
CA ALA A 53 1.44 -2.66 -16.03
C ALA A 53 1.09 -1.16 -15.98
N LEU A 54 1.39 -0.52 -14.85
CA LEU A 54 1.27 0.93 -14.71
C LEU A 54 2.47 1.63 -15.34
N ASP A 55 2.25 2.85 -15.82
CA ASP A 55 3.37 3.71 -16.26
C ASP A 55 4.38 3.92 -15.11
N PRO A 56 5.70 3.92 -15.40
CA PRO A 56 6.76 3.91 -14.39
C PRO A 56 7.02 5.31 -13.78
N ILE A 57 6.00 5.91 -13.19
CA ILE A 57 6.04 7.28 -12.63
C ILE A 57 6.24 7.32 -11.11
N PHE A 58 6.26 6.16 -10.46
CA PHE A 58 6.29 6.06 -9.00
C PHE A 58 7.71 5.90 -8.45
N LYS A 59 8.00 6.64 -7.39
CA LYS A 59 9.18 6.46 -6.56
C LYS A 59 8.91 5.45 -5.44
N ILE A 60 9.98 4.81 -4.99
CA ILE A 60 9.95 3.76 -3.95
C ILE A 60 10.26 4.38 -2.59
N TYR A 61 9.39 4.10 -1.62
CA TYR A 61 9.57 4.46 -0.21
C TYR A 61 9.16 3.28 0.69
N GLY A 62 9.56 3.33 1.96
CA GLY A 62 9.35 2.25 2.91
C GLY A 62 10.40 1.14 2.78
N GLN A 63 10.51 0.27 3.80
CA GLN A 63 11.49 -0.82 3.79
C GLN A 63 11.11 -1.93 2.81
N ARG A 64 9.81 -2.17 2.57
CA ARG A 64 9.39 -3.23 1.65
C ARG A 64 9.51 -2.76 0.20
N ARG A 65 10.60 -3.18 -0.42
CA ARG A 65 10.85 -2.98 -1.85
C ARG A 65 9.85 -3.75 -2.70
N ALA A 66 9.35 -4.89 -2.24
CA ALA A 66 8.30 -5.66 -2.91
C ALA A 66 7.10 -5.90 -1.98
N PHE A 67 5.89 -5.80 -2.52
CA PHE A 67 4.65 -6.06 -1.80
C PHE A 67 3.51 -6.36 -2.78
N SER A 68 2.50 -7.08 -2.31
CA SER A 68 1.31 -7.38 -3.09
C SER A 68 0.09 -7.56 -2.19
N GLY A 69 -1.10 -7.43 -2.76
CA GLY A 69 -2.34 -7.72 -2.05
C GLY A 69 -3.59 -7.21 -2.75
N PRO A 70 -4.78 -7.53 -2.20
CA PRO A 70 -6.04 -7.00 -2.70
C PRO A 70 -6.12 -5.48 -2.52
N ILE A 71 -6.72 -4.80 -3.49
CA ILE A 71 -6.76 -3.35 -3.57
C ILE A 71 -7.98 -2.79 -2.85
N ILE A 72 -7.73 -1.78 -2.01
CA ILE A 72 -8.73 -0.79 -1.61
C ILE A 72 -8.44 0.50 -2.37
N THR A 73 -9.44 1.04 -3.06
CA THR A 73 -9.32 2.34 -3.74
C THR A 73 -9.91 3.47 -2.90
N VAL A 74 -9.29 4.64 -2.98
CA VAL A 74 -9.88 5.89 -2.47
C VAL A 74 -9.50 7.03 -3.42
N LYS A 75 -10.49 7.85 -3.77
CA LYS A 75 -10.31 9.04 -4.59
C LYS A 75 -10.50 10.28 -3.73
N VAL A 76 -9.49 11.13 -3.71
CA VAL A 76 -9.45 12.38 -2.95
C VAL A 76 -8.77 13.47 -3.77
N PHE A 77 -8.92 14.73 -3.36
CA PHE A 77 -8.14 15.80 -3.94
C PHE A 77 -7.63 16.72 -2.84
N GLU A 78 -6.32 16.62 -2.58
CA GLU A 78 -5.62 17.45 -1.58
C GLU A 78 -6.26 17.39 -0.18
N ASP A 79 -6.85 16.25 0.15
CA ASP A 79 -7.51 15.92 1.42
C ASP A 79 -7.17 14.47 1.79
N ASN A 80 -6.90 14.19 3.06
CA ASN A 80 -6.51 12.84 3.50
C ASN A 80 -7.32 12.34 4.69
N VAL A 81 -8.49 12.90 4.99
CA VAL A 81 -9.33 12.40 6.08
C VAL A 81 -9.78 10.96 5.79
N LEU A 82 -10.23 10.68 4.56
CA LEU A 82 -10.65 9.33 4.17
C LEU A 82 -9.46 8.35 4.09
N VAL A 83 -8.29 8.84 3.65
CA VAL A 83 -7.03 8.09 3.65
C VAL A 83 -6.66 7.66 5.07
N ARG A 84 -6.66 8.60 6.02
CA ARG A 84 -6.40 8.32 7.43
C ARG A 84 -7.35 7.26 7.99
N GLN A 85 -8.66 7.43 7.76
CA GLN A 85 -9.66 6.48 8.24
C GLN A 85 -9.42 5.05 7.73
N LEU A 86 -8.94 4.89 6.49
CA LEU A 86 -8.62 3.58 5.92
C LEU A 86 -7.34 3.01 6.53
N LEU A 87 -6.26 3.78 6.59
CA LEU A 87 -4.98 3.31 7.11
C LEU A 87 -4.99 3.01 8.62
N GLU A 88 -5.90 3.64 9.37
CA GLU A 88 -6.13 3.35 10.81
C GLU A 88 -7.07 2.14 11.02
N SER A 89 -7.58 1.52 9.95
CA SER A 89 -8.36 0.29 9.99
C SER A 89 -7.51 -0.91 9.60
N ARG A 90 -7.96 -2.13 9.96
CA ARG A 90 -7.23 -3.37 9.68
C ARG A 90 -6.94 -3.52 8.18
N GLY A 91 -5.66 -3.67 7.84
CA GLY A 91 -5.19 -3.83 6.46
C GLY A 91 -5.34 -5.24 5.94
N GLU A 92 -5.13 -6.26 6.77
CA GLU A 92 -5.27 -7.69 6.41
C GLU A 92 -4.51 -8.05 5.11
N GLY A 93 -3.30 -7.50 4.94
CA GLY A 93 -2.48 -7.71 3.75
C GLY A 93 -2.96 -6.98 2.49
N ARG A 94 -3.94 -6.08 2.59
CA ARG A 94 -4.40 -5.25 1.47
C ARG A 94 -3.42 -4.14 1.13
N VAL A 95 -3.60 -3.59 -0.07
CA VAL A 95 -2.91 -2.40 -0.57
C VAL A 95 -3.89 -1.26 -0.71
N LEU A 96 -3.57 -0.09 -0.13
CA LEU A 96 -4.38 1.12 -0.33
C LEU A 96 -3.88 1.85 -1.58
N VAL A 97 -4.74 2.00 -2.59
CA VAL A 97 -4.50 2.79 -3.79
C VAL A 97 -5.25 4.12 -3.68
N ILE A 98 -4.49 5.20 -3.60
CA ILE A 98 -5.00 6.57 -3.41
C ILE A 98 -4.88 7.32 -4.73
N ASP A 99 -6.02 7.65 -5.33
CA ASP A 99 -6.08 8.64 -6.40
C ASP A 99 -6.15 10.04 -5.80
N GLY A 100 -5.01 10.72 -5.73
CA GLY A 100 -4.90 12.11 -5.31
C GLY A 100 -5.02 13.14 -6.43
N GLY A 101 -5.42 12.70 -7.63
CA GLY A 101 -5.42 13.51 -8.86
C GLY A 101 -4.03 13.88 -9.35
N GLY A 102 -2.99 13.18 -8.92
CA GLY A 102 -1.60 13.47 -9.28
C GLY A 102 -1.06 14.78 -8.73
N SER A 103 -1.73 15.40 -7.75
CA SER A 103 -1.28 16.69 -7.20
C SER A 103 0.06 16.54 -6.49
N THR A 104 0.98 17.45 -6.84
CA THR A 104 2.29 17.60 -6.20
C THR A 104 2.33 18.78 -5.22
N ARG A 105 1.20 19.42 -4.94
CA ARG A 105 1.14 20.65 -4.14
C ARG A 105 1.07 20.40 -2.62
N CYS A 106 0.66 19.20 -2.21
CA CYS A 106 0.64 18.78 -0.80
C CYS A 106 0.80 17.27 -0.68
N ALA A 107 1.10 16.80 0.53
CA ALA A 107 1.22 15.39 0.86
C ALA A 107 -0.07 14.79 1.43
N LEU A 108 -0.44 13.62 0.91
CA LEU A 108 -1.60 12.85 1.36
C LEU A 108 -1.25 11.85 2.47
N VAL A 109 -0.01 11.35 2.49
CA VAL A 109 0.51 10.41 3.49
C VAL A 109 1.78 10.97 4.13
N GLY A 110 1.90 10.83 5.44
CA GLY A 110 3.11 11.17 6.22
C GLY A 110 3.51 10.01 7.14
N GLY A 111 4.56 10.19 7.93
CA GLY A 111 5.19 9.14 8.72
C GLY A 111 4.23 8.42 9.67
N ASN A 112 3.50 9.18 10.50
CA ASN A 112 2.47 8.63 11.40
C ASN A 112 1.41 7.76 10.69
N LEU A 113 1.03 8.11 9.45
CA LEU A 113 0.05 7.32 8.70
C LEU A 113 0.67 6.04 8.15
N ALA A 114 1.93 6.08 7.70
CA ALA A 114 2.65 4.89 7.26
C ALA A 114 2.92 3.92 8.43
N GLU A 115 3.30 4.45 9.59
CA GLU A 115 3.45 3.67 10.83
C GLU A 115 2.12 3.03 11.25
N SER A 116 1.02 3.80 11.21
CA SER A 116 -0.31 3.27 11.49
C SER A 116 -0.69 2.15 10.52
N ALA A 117 -0.44 2.34 9.23
CA ALA A 117 -0.72 1.34 8.21
C ALA A 117 0.08 0.05 8.41
N HIS A 118 1.38 0.17 8.72
CA HIS A 118 2.24 -0.95 9.09
C HIS A 118 1.66 -1.72 10.27
N ASN A 119 1.34 -1.00 11.36
CA ASN A 119 0.79 -1.58 12.58
C ASN A 119 -0.59 -2.22 12.37
N MET A 120 -1.40 -1.70 11.43
CA MET A 120 -2.69 -2.26 11.07
C MET A 120 -2.60 -3.43 10.07
N GLY A 121 -1.39 -3.82 9.66
CA GLY A 121 -1.15 -4.98 8.79
C GLY A 121 -1.48 -4.72 7.31
N TRP A 122 -1.32 -3.49 6.82
CA TRP A 122 -1.36 -3.20 5.39
C TRP A 122 -0.11 -3.75 4.70
N ALA A 123 -0.25 -4.29 3.49
CA ALA A 123 0.89 -4.71 2.68
C ALA A 123 1.62 -3.52 2.08
N GLY A 124 0.87 -2.49 1.66
CA GLY A 124 1.45 -1.27 1.12
C GLY A 124 0.46 -0.16 0.78
N ILE A 125 1.00 0.95 0.30
CA ILE A 125 0.27 2.16 -0.07
C ILE A 125 0.80 2.66 -1.42
N VAL A 126 -0.10 2.91 -2.37
CA VAL A 126 0.21 3.55 -3.66
C VAL A 126 -0.51 4.89 -3.73
N VAL A 127 0.24 5.97 -3.98
CA VAL A 127 -0.26 7.35 -3.96
C VAL A 127 -0.05 8.01 -5.32
N ASN A 128 -1.14 8.23 -6.06
CA ASN A 128 -1.14 9.15 -7.20
C ASN A 128 -1.13 10.60 -6.69
N GLY A 129 0.02 11.01 -6.14
CA GLY A 129 0.25 12.29 -5.48
C GLY A 129 1.54 12.26 -4.66
N CYS A 130 1.72 13.25 -3.77
CA CYS A 130 2.89 13.33 -2.91
C CYS A 130 2.69 12.76 -1.50
N ILE A 131 3.82 12.42 -0.88
CA ILE A 131 3.95 12.03 0.53
C ILE A 131 4.86 13.01 1.28
N ARG A 132 5.06 12.83 2.58
CA ARG A 132 6.02 13.58 3.38
C ARG A 132 6.60 12.72 4.51
N ASP A 133 7.53 13.29 5.28
CA ASP A 133 8.21 12.59 6.39
C ASP A 133 8.90 11.31 5.88
N VAL A 134 9.63 11.46 4.76
CA VAL A 134 10.21 10.37 3.98
C VAL A 134 11.10 9.44 4.82
N ASP A 135 11.90 10.01 5.73
CA ASP A 135 12.79 9.22 6.59
C ASP A 135 12.01 8.34 7.57
N GLU A 136 10.91 8.85 8.13
CA GLU A 136 10.00 8.08 9.00
C GLU A 136 9.31 6.96 8.20
N ILE A 137 8.85 7.25 6.98
CA ILE A 137 8.24 6.24 6.09
C ILE A 137 9.26 5.16 5.75
N ASN A 138 10.50 5.53 5.43
CA ASN A 138 11.58 4.58 5.11
C ASN A 138 12.05 3.75 6.31
N ALA A 139 11.70 4.13 7.53
CA ALA A 139 11.91 3.33 8.72
C ALA A 139 10.81 2.29 8.98
N CYS A 140 9.66 2.38 8.30
CA CYS A 140 8.53 1.47 8.47
C CYS A 140 8.66 0.21 7.58
N ASP A 141 8.31 -0.96 8.13
CA ASP A 141 8.22 -2.23 7.39
C ASP A 141 6.94 -2.33 6.55
N ILE A 142 6.78 -1.40 5.61
CA ILE A 142 5.65 -1.31 4.67
C ILE A 142 6.14 -0.92 3.28
N GLY A 143 5.39 -1.29 2.25
CA GLY A 143 5.66 -0.86 0.88
C GLY A 143 4.96 0.45 0.56
N VAL A 144 5.68 1.45 0.05
CA VAL A 144 5.08 2.71 -0.38
C VAL A 144 5.53 3.09 -1.79
N ARG A 145 4.58 3.55 -2.61
CA ARG A 145 4.81 4.11 -3.94
C ARG A 145 4.12 5.47 -4.03
N ALA A 146 4.84 6.49 -4.47
CA ALA A 146 4.28 7.83 -4.63
C ALA A 146 5.01 8.60 -5.74
N LEU A 147 4.38 9.64 -6.30
CA LEU A 147 4.99 10.47 -7.35
C LEU A 147 6.20 11.28 -6.84
N GLY A 148 6.20 11.63 -5.56
CA GLY A 148 7.25 12.45 -4.95
C GLY A 148 6.96 12.78 -3.49
N SER A 149 7.75 13.67 -2.92
CA SER A 149 7.53 14.22 -1.59
C SER A 149 7.21 15.72 -1.64
N ASN A 150 6.40 16.19 -0.70
CA ASN A 150 6.08 17.59 -0.49
C ASN A 150 5.87 17.86 1.01
N PRO A 151 6.54 18.85 1.63
CA PRO A 151 6.43 19.08 3.08
C PRO A 151 5.04 19.56 3.54
N LEU A 152 4.24 20.17 2.65
CA LEU A 152 2.94 20.74 2.98
C LEU A 152 1.91 19.64 3.26
N LYS A 153 1.20 19.74 4.38
CA LYS A 153 0.07 18.85 4.69
C LYS A 153 -1.13 19.12 3.78
N SER A 154 -1.87 18.07 3.44
CA SER A 154 -3.19 18.19 2.80
C SER A 154 -4.24 18.84 3.71
N ASN A 155 -5.38 19.18 3.13
CA ASN A 155 -6.57 19.62 3.84
C ASN A 155 -7.20 18.49 4.68
N LYS A 156 -8.15 18.88 5.53
CA LYS A 156 -8.85 18.01 6.49
C LYS A 156 -10.37 18.22 6.47
N LYS A 157 -10.95 18.37 5.29
CA LYS A 157 -12.38 18.63 5.04
C LYS A 157 -13.23 17.36 4.98
N GLY A 158 -12.64 16.18 4.76
CA GLY A 158 -13.43 14.94 4.72
C GLY A 158 -14.01 14.59 3.35
N VAL A 159 -13.53 15.22 2.28
CA VAL A 159 -14.11 15.08 0.93
C VAL A 159 -13.39 14.00 0.13
N GLY A 160 -14.16 13.18 -0.58
CA GLY A 160 -13.69 12.15 -1.49
C GLY A 160 -14.59 10.92 -1.46
N ASP A 161 -14.18 9.88 -2.17
CA ASP A 161 -14.97 8.67 -2.37
C ASP A 161 -14.12 7.42 -2.11
N LYS A 162 -14.65 6.46 -1.34
CA LYS A 162 -14.00 5.16 -1.09
C LYS A 162 -14.57 4.11 -2.03
N HIS A 163 -13.76 3.12 -2.40
CA HIS A 163 -14.15 1.95 -3.20
C HIS A 163 -14.69 2.29 -4.59
N VAL A 164 -14.32 3.45 -5.14
CA VAL A 164 -14.66 3.83 -6.52
C VAL A 164 -13.54 3.42 -7.48
N PRO A 165 -13.84 3.15 -8.76
CA PRO A 165 -12.80 2.98 -9.78
C PRO A 165 -11.95 4.24 -9.90
N VAL A 166 -10.63 4.07 -10.06
CA VAL A 166 -9.66 5.16 -10.24
C VAL A 166 -8.82 4.94 -11.48
N HIS A 167 -8.42 6.01 -12.16
CA HIS A 167 -7.57 5.93 -13.34
C HIS A 167 -6.21 6.56 -13.03
N ILE A 168 -5.18 5.72 -12.92
CA ILE A 168 -3.85 6.10 -12.45
C ILE A 168 -2.81 5.50 -13.40
N ALA A 169 -1.83 6.29 -13.84
CA ALA A 169 -0.68 5.83 -14.63
C ALA A 169 -1.10 4.94 -15.83
N GLY A 170 -2.05 5.45 -16.62
CA GLY A 170 -2.57 4.78 -17.82
C GLY A 170 -3.57 3.64 -17.56
N THR A 171 -3.85 3.28 -16.31
CA THR A 171 -4.63 2.09 -15.96
C THR A 171 -5.89 2.42 -15.16
N LEU A 172 -7.03 1.82 -15.53
CA LEU A 172 -8.22 1.77 -14.70
C LEU A 172 -8.07 0.69 -13.63
N ILE A 173 -8.27 1.05 -12.36
CA ILE A 173 -8.06 0.20 -11.19
C ILE A 173 -9.37 0.14 -10.40
N HIS A 174 -9.80 -1.07 -10.08
CA HIS A 174 -11.01 -1.32 -9.30
C HIS A 174 -10.68 -1.82 -7.89
N TYR A 175 -11.58 -1.52 -6.96
CA TYR A 175 -11.60 -2.17 -5.65
C TYR A 175 -11.73 -3.69 -5.82
N GLY A 176 -10.95 -4.45 -5.04
CA GLY A 176 -10.95 -5.92 -5.05
C GLY A 176 -10.03 -6.57 -6.09
N GLU A 177 -9.47 -5.81 -7.02
CA GLU A 177 -8.37 -6.27 -7.87
C GLU A 177 -7.09 -6.48 -7.04
N TRP A 178 -6.07 -7.07 -7.65
CA TRP A 178 -4.79 -7.36 -7.00
C TRP A 178 -3.69 -6.44 -7.51
N LEU A 179 -2.85 -5.98 -6.60
CA LEU A 179 -1.66 -5.20 -6.90
C LEU A 179 -0.41 -6.01 -6.59
N TYR A 180 0.56 -5.96 -7.49
CA TYR A 180 1.92 -6.46 -7.30
C TYR A 180 2.90 -5.34 -7.58
N ALA A 181 3.81 -5.06 -6.66
CA ALA A 181 4.79 -4.01 -6.83
C ALA A 181 6.15 -4.47 -6.35
N ASP A 182 7.18 -4.17 -7.11
CA ASP A 182 8.58 -4.34 -6.75
C ASP A 182 9.42 -3.16 -7.27
N SER A 183 10.71 -3.36 -7.50
CA SER A 183 11.59 -2.29 -7.97
C SER A 183 11.47 -2.02 -9.48
N ASP A 184 10.92 -2.96 -10.25
CA ASP A 184 10.78 -2.85 -11.71
C ASP A 184 9.48 -2.14 -12.08
N GLY A 185 8.40 -2.39 -11.33
CA GLY A 185 7.13 -1.73 -11.62
C GLY A 185 5.98 -2.08 -10.70
N ILE A 186 4.78 -1.73 -11.16
CA ILE A 186 3.51 -2.05 -10.52
C ILE A 186 2.62 -2.72 -11.55
N LEU A 187 2.07 -3.88 -11.19
CA LEU A 187 1.07 -4.60 -11.95
C LEU A 187 -0.27 -4.57 -11.23
N ILE A 188 -1.34 -4.51 -12.01
CA ILE A 188 -2.72 -4.72 -11.55
C ILE A 188 -3.27 -5.93 -12.25
N SER A 189 -3.76 -6.88 -11.47
CA SER A 189 -4.41 -8.09 -11.95
C SER A 189 -5.86 -8.10 -11.51
N LYS A 190 -6.76 -8.54 -12.39
CA LYS A 190 -8.18 -8.69 -12.06
C LYS A 190 -8.43 -9.70 -10.93
N THR A 191 -7.56 -10.70 -10.82
CA THR A 191 -7.60 -11.75 -9.80
C THR A 191 -6.22 -11.98 -9.18
N GLU A 192 -6.15 -12.72 -8.08
CA GLU A 192 -4.88 -13.18 -7.55
C GLU A 192 -4.15 -14.02 -8.60
N LEU A 193 -2.88 -13.69 -8.86
CA LEU A 193 -2.01 -14.48 -9.72
C LEU A 193 -1.50 -15.70 -8.96
N SER A 194 -1.49 -16.83 -9.64
CA SER A 194 -0.80 -18.05 -9.21
C SER A 194 0.37 -18.25 -10.16
N ILE A 195 1.60 -18.14 -9.66
CA ILE A 195 2.82 -18.53 -10.38
C ILE A 195 3.43 -19.77 -9.76
#